data_AF-A0A8T3V537-F1
#
_entry.id   AF-A0A8T3V537-F1
#
_cell.length_a   1.000
_cell.length_b   1.000
_cell.length_c   1.000
_cell.angle_alpha   90.00
_cell.angle_beta   90.00
_cell.angle_gamma   90.00
#
_symmetry.space_group_name_H-M   'P 1'
#
loop_
_entity.id
_entity.type
_entity.pdbx_description
1 polymer ?
#
loop_
_entity_poly.entity_id
_entity_poly.type
_entity_poly.pdbx_seq_one_letter_code
_entity_poly.pdbx_strand_id
1 'polypeptide(L)'
;MKFHEDVIFKNEGQIYGQKLMEIINIKGKIIEVHQTEYSVIDPKMYKPDLVFELEDRIVILEFQSTYVNINDKRRFRFYTALIDHVKIKSEKPIEAHVLSTIEAKKTKCYKVNSESRFPIYIHSLKKYDGNEFLNIINTKIESNKNFSEKELLMISLLCFMKTDEDIEQAILNSVLIITNIKDLKEDIGQFAKGVILMLCDKFVTNESMNRTISNLVGGNMKIVEDYAQRVAQQKVDEKLEEKNKKVIINLNKKGFEAEEIAETVDVSIDFVNKVLAK
;
A
#
# COMPACT_ATOMS: atom_id res chain seq x y z
N MET A 1 9.42 36.86 -12.25
CA MET A 1 10.86 36.60 -12.34
C MET A 1 11.17 35.40 -11.45
N LYS A 2 11.21 34.17 -12.00
CA LYS A 2 11.75 33.02 -11.26
C LYS A 2 13.27 33.19 -11.25
N PHE A 3 13.89 33.30 -10.08
CA PHE A 3 15.34 33.43 -9.98
C PHE A 3 16.04 32.15 -10.46
N HIS A 4 17.23 32.27 -11.06
CA HIS A 4 18.14 31.16 -11.31
C HIS A 4 18.88 30.74 -10.02
N GLU A 5 18.13 30.46 -8.96
CA GLU A 5 18.68 30.12 -7.63
C GLU A 5 19.58 28.89 -7.71
N ASP A 6 19.15 27.85 -8.42
CA ASP A 6 19.85 26.56 -8.53
C ASP A 6 21.30 26.64 -9.01
N VAL A 7 21.65 27.59 -9.87
CA VAL A 7 23.02 27.71 -10.41
C VAL A 7 23.92 28.46 -9.44
N ILE A 8 23.40 29.51 -8.79
CA ILE A 8 24.14 30.30 -7.82
C ILE A 8 24.40 29.46 -6.57
N PHE A 9 23.37 28.83 -6.00
CA PHE A 9 23.51 28.05 -4.77
C PHE A 9 24.28 26.74 -4.93
N LYS A 10 24.41 26.16 -6.14
CA LYS A 10 25.27 24.98 -6.33
C LYS A 10 26.76 25.29 -6.14
N ASN A 11 27.23 26.44 -6.62
CA ASN A 11 28.65 26.83 -6.48
C ASN A 11 28.90 27.61 -5.18
N GLU A 12 28.15 28.68 -4.94
CA GLU A 12 28.31 29.54 -3.75
C GLU A 12 27.92 28.78 -2.47
N GLY A 13 26.92 27.89 -2.54
CA GLY A 13 26.40 27.15 -1.39
C GLY A 13 27.37 26.13 -0.80
N GLN A 14 28.38 25.65 -1.53
CA GLN A 14 29.45 24.85 -0.91
C GLN A 14 30.33 25.70 0.02
N ILE A 15 30.69 26.91 -0.40
CA ILE A 15 31.60 27.80 0.33
C ILE A 15 30.87 28.53 1.46
N TYR A 16 29.75 29.18 1.15
CA TYR A 16 28.98 29.95 2.13
C TYR A 16 28.06 29.07 2.97
N GLY A 17 27.61 27.91 2.46
CA GLY A 17 26.89 26.92 3.28
C GLY A 17 27.76 26.36 4.39
N GLN A 18 29.06 26.15 4.17
CA GLN A 18 29.98 25.70 5.22
C GLN A 18 30.07 26.74 6.35
N LYS A 19 30.23 28.03 6.02
CA LYS A 19 30.19 29.14 6.99
C LYS A 19 28.84 29.23 7.71
N LEU A 20 27.73 29.00 7.00
CA LEU A 20 26.39 28.97 7.59
C LEU A 20 26.27 27.85 8.63
N MET A 21 26.73 26.63 8.33
CA MET A 21 26.75 25.50 9.27
C MET A 21 27.55 25.85 10.52
N GLU A 22 28.72 26.50 10.37
CA GLU A 22 29.55 26.95 11.48
C GLU A 22 28.84 28.00 12.36
N ILE A 23 28.17 29.00 11.76
CA ILE A 23 27.39 30.02 12.48
C ILE A 23 26.27 29.39 13.32
N ILE A 24 25.59 28.36 12.80
CA ILE A 24 24.54 27.63 13.52
C ILE A 24 25.07 26.43 14.35
N ASN A 25 26.40 26.35 14.54
CA ASN A 25 27.10 25.33 15.33
C ASN A 25 26.87 23.87 14.90
N ILE A 26 26.50 23.62 13.63
CA ILE A 26 26.42 22.28 13.06
C ILE A 26 27.82 21.83 12.64
N LYS A 27 28.32 20.77 13.29
CA LYS A 27 29.63 20.18 12.99
C LYS A 27 29.55 19.27 11.77
N GLY A 28 30.35 19.56 10.76
CA GLY A 28 30.51 18.72 9.56
C GLY A 28 31.24 19.47 8.45
N LYS A 29 31.60 18.73 7.39
CA LYS A 29 32.05 19.31 6.12
C LYS A 29 30.99 19.02 5.06
N ILE A 30 30.56 20.03 4.31
CA ILE A 30 29.71 19.82 3.12
C ILE A 30 30.49 19.00 2.09
N ILE A 31 29.89 17.88 1.65
CA ILE A 31 30.43 17.01 0.60
C ILE A 31 29.78 17.35 -0.76
N GLU A 32 28.47 17.60 -0.76
CA GLU A 32 27.68 17.94 -1.94
C GLU A 32 26.56 18.91 -1.53
N VAL A 33 26.12 19.77 -2.46
CA VAL A 33 24.91 20.58 -2.32
C VAL A 33 23.90 20.07 -3.34
N HIS A 34 22.83 19.46 -2.86
CA HIS A 34 21.75 18.97 -3.71
C HIS A 34 20.75 20.09 -4.05
N GLN A 35 19.94 19.87 -5.08
CA GLN A 35 18.80 20.73 -5.41
C GLN A 35 17.75 20.73 -4.29
N THR A 36 17.02 21.84 -4.16
CA THR A 36 15.96 22.01 -3.14
C THR A 36 14.62 21.43 -3.59
N GLU A 37 14.35 21.42 -4.90
CA GLU A 37 13.15 20.82 -5.48
C GLU A 37 13.36 19.33 -5.81
N TYR A 38 12.56 18.45 -5.20
CA TYR A 38 12.56 17.02 -5.49
C TYR A 38 11.24 16.61 -6.14
N SER A 39 11.25 16.50 -7.47
CA SER A 39 10.13 15.95 -8.25
C SER A 39 10.05 14.42 -8.12
N VAL A 40 9.61 13.96 -6.94
CA VAL A 40 9.09 12.59 -6.73
C VAL A 40 7.57 12.77 -6.69
N ILE A 41 6.78 12.11 -7.55
CA ILE A 41 6.33 10.72 -7.39
C ILE A 41 5.76 10.28 -8.74
N ASP A 42 6.16 9.10 -9.26
CA ASP A 42 5.27 8.31 -10.12
C ASP A 42 4.28 7.58 -9.19
N PRO A 43 2.96 7.86 -9.25
CA PRO A 43 1.98 7.22 -8.38
C PRO A 43 1.92 5.70 -8.55
N LYS A 44 2.37 5.16 -9.69
CA LYS A 44 2.43 3.71 -9.95
C LYS A 44 3.56 3.02 -9.19
N MET A 45 4.66 3.73 -8.91
CA MET A 45 5.86 3.16 -8.31
C MET A 45 5.76 3.01 -6.78
N TYR A 46 4.78 3.65 -6.14
CA TYR A 46 4.64 3.71 -4.67
C TYR A 46 3.24 3.31 -4.18
N LYS A 47 2.77 2.13 -4.59
CA LYS A 47 1.57 1.46 -4.08
C LYS A 47 1.99 0.36 -3.08
N PRO A 48 1.64 0.46 -1.78
CA PRO A 48 1.76 -0.67 -0.87
C PRO A 48 0.77 -1.79 -1.26
N ASP A 49 1.10 -3.05 -0.97
CA ASP A 49 0.23 -4.18 -1.32
C ASP A 49 -1.16 -4.05 -0.66
N LEU A 50 -1.18 -3.96 0.68
CA LEU A 50 -2.39 -3.81 1.49
C LEU A 50 -2.19 -2.76 2.59
N VAL A 51 -3.26 -2.01 2.87
CA VAL A 51 -3.32 -1.03 3.97
C VAL A 51 -4.63 -1.23 4.70
N PHE A 52 -4.57 -1.36 6.02
CA PHE A 52 -5.72 -1.50 6.91
C PHE A 52 -5.70 -0.38 7.95
N GLU A 53 -6.85 0.25 8.19
CA GLU A 53 -7.03 1.09 9.37
C GLU A 53 -7.74 0.27 10.45
N LEU A 54 -7.06 0.06 11.57
CA LEU A 54 -7.62 -0.55 12.78
C LEU A 54 -8.11 0.55 13.72
N GLU A 55 -8.74 0.16 14.84
CA GLU A 55 -9.21 1.11 15.85
C GLU A 55 -8.08 1.97 16.42
N ASP A 56 -6.91 1.37 16.67
CA ASP A 56 -5.77 1.96 17.37
C ASP A 56 -4.61 2.39 16.45
N ARG A 57 -4.50 1.79 15.24
CA ARG A 57 -3.33 1.98 14.36
C ARG A 57 -3.63 1.71 12.88
N ILE A 58 -2.75 2.16 12.00
CA ILE A 58 -2.79 1.87 10.57
C ILE A 58 -1.71 0.82 10.26
N VAL A 59 -2.08 -0.27 9.61
CA VAL A 59 -1.20 -1.38 9.24
C VAL A 59 -0.96 -1.36 7.74
N ILE A 60 0.29 -1.17 7.33
CA ILE A 60 0.76 -1.50 5.99
C ILE A 60 1.25 -2.94 6.02
N LEU A 61 0.73 -3.78 5.12
CA LEU A 61 1.19 -5.15 4.93
C LEU A 61 1.83 -5.31 3.55
N GLU A 62 3.04 -5.84 3.54
CA GLU A 62 3.85 -6.10 2.34
C GLU A 62 4.22 -7.59 2.24
N PHE A 63 4.10 -8.15 1.04
CA PHE A 63 4.51 -9.50 0.70
C PHE A 63 5.91 -9.49 0.09
N GLN A 64 6.83 -10.32 0.61
CA GLN A 64 8.23 -10.34 0.16
C GLN A 64 8.75 -11.76 -0.06
N SER A 65 9.15 -12.04 -1.30
CA SER A 65 9.84 -13.28 -1.70
C SER A 65 11.35 -13.25 -1.44
N THR A 66 11.90 -12.09 -1.09
CA THR A 66 13.35 -11.88 -0.87
C THR A 66 13.63 -11.28 0.52
N TYR A 67 14.91 -11.15 0.88
CA TYR A 67 15.33 -10.55 2.14
C TYR A 67 15.14 -9.04 2.08
N VAL A 68 14.34 -8.48 2.99
CA VAL A 68 14.06 -7.03 3.11
C VAL A 68 15.37 -6.26 3.21
N ASN A 69 15.71 -5.55 2.12
CA ASN A 69 16.98 -4.87 1.94
C ASN A 69 16.87 -3.37 2.29
N ILE A 70 17.89 -2.57 1.97
CA ILE A 70 17.90 -1.13 2.30
C ILE A 70 16.89 -0.30 1.48
N ASN A 71 16.60 -0.70 0.24
CA ASN A 71 15.64 -0.03 -0.63
C ASN A 71 14.21 -0.36 -0.20
N ASP A 72 13.93 -1.60 0.22
CA ASP A 72 12.64 -1.95 0.84
C ASP A 72 12.39 -1.14 2.11
N LYS A 73 13.39 -1.06 3.00
CA LYS A 73 13.33 -0.23 4.21
C LYS A 73 13.01 1.25 3.91
N ARG A 74 13.65 1.81 2.89
CA ARG A 74 13.40 3.19 2.40
C ARG A 74 11.98 3.32 1.85
N ARG A 75 11.53 2.35 1.05
CA ARG A 75 10.19 2.29 0.45
C ARG A 75 9.08 2.21 1.51
N PHE A 76 9.25 1.36 2.53
CA PHE A 76 8.30 1.27 3.65
C PHE A 76 8.29 2.57 4.50
N ARG A 77 9.48 3.16 4.77
CA ARG A 77 9.69 4.57 5.16
C ARG A 77 8.76 5.54 4.41
N PHE A 78 8.88 5.52 3.10
CA PHE A 78 8.16 6.45 2.23
C PHE A 78 6.66 6.20 2.25
N TYR A 79 6.21 4.95 2.32
CA TYR A 79 4.79 4.61 2.42
C TYR A 79 4.13 5.19 3.66
N THR A 80 4.75 5.09 4.84
CA THR A 80 4.15 5.66 6.07
C THR A 80 4.06 7.18 5.97
N ALA A 81 5.13 7.84 5.53
CA ALA A 81 5.13 9.29 5.34
C ALA A 81 4.10 9.77 4.30
N LEU A 82 3.89 9.01 3.22
CA LEU A 82 2.90 9.32 2.19
C LEU A 82 1.45 9.12 2.70
N ILE A 83 1.21 8.08 3.50
CA ILE A 83 -0.12 7.81 4.06
C ILE A 83 -0.50 8.87 5.10
N ASP A 84 0.42 9.14 6.03
CA ASP A 84 0.35 10.20 7.05
C ASP A 84 0.07 11.59 6.42
N HIS A 85 0.83 11.96 5.39
CA HIS A 85 0.72 13.28 4.79
C HIS A 85 -0.49 13.46 3.85
N VAL A 86 -0.86 12.42 3.08
CA VAL A 86 -1.76 12.60 1.91
C VAL A 86 -3.08 11.84 2.01
N LYS A 87 -3.13 10.68 2.68
CA LYS A 87 -4.26 9.73 2.53
C LYS A 87 -5.13 9.60 3.76
N ILE A 88 -4.54 9.46 4.94
CA ILE A 88 -5.28 9.15 6.16
C ILE A 88 -4.98 10.26 7.18
N LYS A 89 -5.91 11.21 7.30
CA LYS A 89 -5.81 12.34 8.25
C LYS A 89 -6.19 11.87 9.66
N SER A 90 -5.34 11.03 10.23
CA SER A 90 -5.55 10.35 11.51
C SER A 90 -4.27 10.43 12.34
N GLU A 91 -4.41 10.65 13.65
CA GLU A 91 -3.28 10.68 14.59
C GLU A 91 -2.79 9.27 14.96
N LYS A 92 -3.37 8.22 14.36
CA LYS A 92 -3.04 6.83 14.58
C LYS A 92 -1.61 6.50 14.12
N PRO A 93 -0.81 5.76 14.92
CA PRO A 93 0.49 5.29 14.50
C PRO A 93 0.38 4.38 13.26
N ILE A 94 1.36 4.49 12.35
CA ILE A 94 1.43 3.68 11.14
C ILE A 94 2.55 2.64 11.28
N GLU A 95 2.19 1.36 11.22
CA GLU A 95 3.11 0.23 11.32
C GLU A 95 3.35 -0.43 9.95
N ALA A 96 4.60 -0.78 9.64
CA ALA A 96 4.95 -1.58 8.47
C ALA A 96 5.21 -3.04 8.87
N HIS A 97 4.39 -3.93 8.32
CA HIS A 97 4.50 -5.38 8.48
C HIS A 97 4.88 -6.02 7.15
N VAL A 98 5.72 -7.04 7.21
CA VAL A 98 6.15 -7.82 6.05
C VAL A 98 5.81 -9.29 6.29
N LEU A 99 5.06 -9.91 5.38
CA LEU A 99 4.97 -11.37 5.31
C LEU A 99 6.06 -11.87 4.35
N SER A 100 6.99 -12.68 4.86
CA SER A 100 8.11 -13.18 4.05
C SER A 100 8.04 -14.68 3.79
N THR A 101 8.34 -15.08 2.56
CA THR A 101 8.48 -16.50 2.19
C THR A 101 9.82 -17.09 2.66
N ILE A 102 10.83 -16.27 3.00
CA ILE A 102 12.18 -16.74 3.36
C ILE A 102 12.69 -16.24 4.71
N GLU A 103 12.23 -15.11 5.21
CA GLU A 103 12.69 -14.59 6.50
C GLU A 103 11.91 -15.18 7.67
N ALA A 104 12.62 -15.62 8.71
CA ALA A 104 12.03 -15.93 10.01
C ALA A 104 11.47 -14.67 10.70
N LYS A 105 10.48 -14.85 11.58
CA LYS A 105 9.82 -13.76 12.32
C LYS A 105 10.85 -12.96 13.14
N LYS A 106 10.93 -11.65 12.90
CA LYS A 106 11.82 -10.69 13.60
C LYS A 106 11.45 -9.24 13.29
N THR A 107 11.97 -8.31 14.07
CA THR A 107 11.86 -6.87 13.76
C THR A 107 13.15 -6.38 13.12
N LYS A 108 13.06 -5.80 11.92
CA LYS A 108 14.15 -4.98 11.35
C LYS A 108 13.89 -3.51 11.67
N CYS A 109 14.95 -2.71 11.72
CA CYS A 109 14.81 -1.25 11.79
C CYS A 109 15.48 -0.57 10.60
N TYR A 110 14.92 0.58 10.22
CA TYR A 110 15.56 1.61 9.40
C TYR A 110 15.88 2.82 10.28
N LYS A 111 17.14 3.21 10.35
CA LYS A 111 17.58 4.40 11.09
C LYS A 111 17.69 5.55 10.08
N VAL A 112 17.05 6.69 10.34
CA VAL A 112 17.34 7.93 9.56
C VAL A 112 18.30 8.85 10.30
N ASN A 113 18.33 8.80 11.63
CA ASN A 113 19.37 9.40 12.48
C ASN A 113 19.50 8.57 13.79
N SER A 114 20.15 9.10 14.83
CA SER A 114 20.38 8.38 16.10
C SER A 114 19.07 8.04 16.83
N GLU A 115 18.16 9.01 16.88
CA GLU A 115 16.90 8.95 17.63
C GLU A 115 15.74 8.37 16.79
N SER A 116 15.66 8.74 15.51
CA SER A 116 14.56 8.35 14.63
C SER A 116 14.82 6.98 14.00
N ARG A 117 14.20 5.97 14.61
CA ARG A 117 14.19 4.57 14.15
C ARG A 117 12.80 4.18 13.72
N PHE A 118 12.70 3.56 12.56
CA PHE A 118 11.46 3.04 12.00
C PHE A 118 11.45 1.51 12.07
N PRO A 119 10.54 0.89 12.85
CA PRO A 119 10.42 -0.55 12.94
C PRO A 119 9.69 -1.13 11.72
N ILE A 120 10.13 -2.31 11.30
CA ILE A 120 9.51 -3.12 10.24
C ILE A 120 9.38 -4.54 10.79
N TYR A 121 8.14 -4.97 10.99
CA TYR A 121 7.84 -6.25 11.64
C TYR A 121 7.73 -7.36 10.59
N ILE A 122 8.69 -8.25 10.56
CA ILE A 122 8.71 -9.40 9.64
C ILE A 122 8.01 -10.57 10.32
N HIS A 123 7.03 -11.12 9.62
CA HIS A 123 6.27 -12.32 9.94
C HIS A 123 6.64 -13.46 8.98
N SER A 124 6.44 -14.69 9.43
CA SER A 124 6.76 -15.90 8.67
C SER A 124 5.69 -16.95 8.89
N LEU A 125 5.27 -17.63 7.81
CA LEU A 125 4.34 -18.77 7.89
C LEU A 125 5.05 -20.13 7.83
N LYS A 126 6.40 -20.17 7.80
CA LYS A 126 7.21 -21.41 7.79
C LYS A 126 7.03 -22.34 9.01
N LYS A 127 6.23 -21.94 10.02
CA LYS A 127 5.78 -22.80 11.12
C LYS A 127 4.62 -23.73 10.74
N TYR A 128 3.96 -23.49 9.60
CA TYR A 128 2.93 -24.36 9.05
C TYR A 128 3.56 -25.23 7.96
N ASP A 129 3.32 -26.54 8.04
CA ASP A 129 3.72 -27.47 6.98
C ASP A 129 2.72 -27.37 5.82
N GLY A 130 3.18 -26.85 4.69
CA GLY A 130 2.36 -26.62 3.51
C GLY A 130 2.02 -27.91 2.77
N ASN A 131 2.87 -28.93 2.86
CA ASN A 131 2.63 -30.23 2.23
C ASN A 131 1.54 -30.99 3.00
N GLU A 132 1.60 -31.00 4.34
CA GLU A 132 0.53 -31.55 5.18
C GLU A 132 -0.80 -30.82 4.94
N PHE A 133 -0.76 -29.48 4.89
CA PHE A 133 -1.93 -28.67 4.59
C PHE A 133 -2.53 -28.99 3.20
N LEU A 134 -1.71 -29.10 2.15
CA LEU A 134 -2.15 -29.50 0.81
C LEU A 134 -2.85 -30.86 0.82
N ASN A 135 -2.28 -31.86 1.51
CA ASN A 135 -2.90 -33.19 1.62
C ASN A 135 -4.29 -33.11 2.29
N ILE A 136 -4.40 -32.38 3.40
CA ILE A 136 -5.67 -32.17 4.10
C ILE A 136 -6.70 -31.50 3.17
N ILE A 137 -6.30 -30.45 2.45
CA ILE A 137 -7.17 -29.72 1.53
C ILE A 137 -7.62 -30.59 0.35
N ASN A 138 -6.73 -31.38 -0.25
CA ASN A 138 -7.07 -32.27 -1.37
C ASN A 138 -8.08 -33.36 -0.95
N THR A 139 -7.85 -34.04 0.18
CA THR A 139 -8.83 -34.99 0.74
C THR A 139 -10.17 -34.33 1.06
N LYS A 140 -10.17 -33.03 1.40
CA LYS A 140 -11.38 -32.24 1.66
C LYS A 140 -12.17 -31.91 0.38
N ILE A 141 -11.48 -31.65 -0.73
CA ILE A 141 -12.08 -31.51 -2.07
C ILE A 141 -12.69 -32.85 -2.52
N GLU A 142 -11.92 -33.94 -2.44
CA GLU A 142 -12.36 -35.29 -2.84
C GLU A 142 -13.60 -35.76 -2.06
N SER A 143 -13.66 -35.45 -0.76
CA SER A 143 -14.81 -35.74 0.10
C SER A 143 -15.93 -34.68 0.07
N ASN A 144 -15.85 -33.70 -0.85
CA ASN A 144 -16.83 -32.62 -1.08
C ASN A 144 -17.29 -31.92 0.23
N LYS A 145 -16.32 -31.59 1.10
CA LYS A 145 -16.55 -30.95 2.41
C LYS A 145 -16.38 -29.44 2.36
N ASN A 146 -17.18 -28.73 3.17
CA ASN A 146 -17.15 -27.25 3.26
C ASN A 146 -15.84 -26.71 3.84
N PHE A 147 -15.33 -25.63 3.24
CA PHE A 147 -14.13 -24.91 3.68
C PHE A 147 -14.49 -23.78 4.66
N SER A 148 -13.68 -23.64 5.70
CA SER A 148 -13.72 -22.51 6.63
C SER A 148 -12.99 -21.30 6.04
N GLU A 149 -13.37 -20.10 6.48
CA GLU A 149 -12.72 -18.85 6.05
C GLU A 149 -11.20 -18.86 6.31
N LYS A 150 -10.77 -19.46 7.43
CA LYS A 150 -9.36 -19.64 7.76
C LYS A 150 -8.65 -20.54 6.75
N GLU A 151 -9.27 -21.64 6.30
CA GLU A 151 -8.66 -22.51 5.28
C GLU A 151 -8.53 -21.78 3.94
N LEU A 152 -9.52 -20.99 3.54
CA LEU A 152 -9.47 -20.19 2.30
C LEU A 152 -8.36 -19.13 2.33
N LEU A 153 -8.16 -18.46 3.47
CA LEU A 153 -7.04 -17.54 3.69
C LEU A 153 -5.68 -18.23 3.79
N MET A 154 -5.64 -19.48 4.27
CA MET A 154 -4.42 -20.28 4.29
C MET A 154 -4.06 -20.77 2.89
N ILE A 155 -5.05 -21.17 2.07
CA ILE A 155 -4.86 -21.50 0.65
C ILE A 155 -4.24 -20.30 -0.09
N SER A 156 -4.76 -19.08 0.09
CA SER A 156 -4.20 -17.90 -0.60
C SER A 156 -2.81 -17.48 -0.12
N LEU A 157 -2.29 -18.07 0.96
CA LEU A 157 -0.96 -17.79 1.54
C LEU A 157 -0.03 -19.02 1.53
N LEU A 158 -0.35 -20.05 0.74
CA LEU A 158 0.42 -21.31 0.68
C LEU A 158 1.91 -21.10 0.40
N CYS A 159 2.27 -20.21 -0.53
CA CYS A 159 3.66 -19.93 -0.90
C CYS A 159 4.53 -19.32 0.22
N PHE A 160 3.94 -18.92 1.35
CA PHE A 160 4.65 -18.48 2.56
C PHE A 160 4.90 -19.62 3.57
N MET A 161 4.23 -20.76 3.41
CA MET A 161 4.34 -21.93 4.29
C MET A 161 5.61 -22.73 4.01
N LYS A 162 5.88 -23.76 4.82
CA LYS A 162 6.97 -24.70 4.55
C LYS A 162 6.50 -25.76 3.55
N THR A 163 6.73 -25.51 2.27
CA THR A 163 6.52 -26.42 1.14
C THR A 163 7.85 -26.92 0.60
N ASP A 164 7.86 -28.07 -0.08
CA ASP A 164 8.98 -28.49 -0.93
C ASP A 164 8.92 -27.85 -2.33
N GLU A 165 7.75 -27.34 -2.71
CA GLU A 165 7.51 -26.57 -3.94
C GLU A 165 8.11 -25.17 -3.87
N ASP A 166 8.50 -24.65 -5.04
CA ASP A 166 8.86 -23.24 -5.18
C ASP A 166 7.64 -22.29 -5.08
N ILE A 167 7.93 -20.98 -5.05
CA ILE A 167 6.91 -19.94 -4.85
C ILE A 167 5.91 -19.89 -6.01
N GLU A 168 6.37 -20.11 -7.25
CA GLU A 168 5.54 -20.06 -8.46
C GLU A 168 4.58 -21.26 -8.49
N GLN A 169 5.09 -22.47 -8.23
CA GLN A 169 4.28 -23.70 -8.16
C GLN A 169 3.29 -23.68 -6.97
N ALA A 170 3.69 -23.17 -5.80
CA ALA A 170 2.78 -23.01 -4.68
C ALA A 170 1.63 -22.02 -4.97
N ILE A 171 1.88 -20.97 -5.77
CA ILE A 171 0.82 -20.07 -6.26
C ILE A 171 -0.11 -20.79 -7.24
N LEU A 172 0.41 -21.60 -8.17
CA LEU A 172 -0.43 -22.44 -9.05
C LEU A 172 -1.34 -23.37 -8.25
N ASN A 173 -0.82 -24.03 -7.23
CA ASN A 173 -1.63 -24.93 -6.41
C ASN A 173 -2.72 -24.18 -5.66
N SER A 174 -2.42 -22.97 -5.16
CA SER A 174 -3.43 -22.07 -4.56
C SER A 174 -4.56 -21.74 -5.54
N VAL A 175 -4.22 -21.47 -6.80
CA VAL A 175 -5.17 -21.21 -7.90
C VAL A 175 -6.04 -22.43 -8.18
N LEU A 176 -5.42 -23.58 -8.45
CA LEU A 176 -6.14 -24.82 -8.80
C LEU A 176 -7.10 -25.24 -7.69
N ILE A 177 -6.69 -25.11 -6.43
CA ILE A 177 -7.53 -25.37 -5.27
C ILE A 177 -8.70 -24.40 -5.22
N ILE A 178 -8.46 -23.07 -5.25
CA ILE A 178 -9.52 -22.08 -5.06
C ILE A 178 -10.54 -22.05 -6.22
N THR A 179 -10.16 -22.52 -7.42
CA THR A 179 -11.07 -22.65 -8.57
C THR A 179 -11.91 -23.93 -8.53
N ASN A 180 -11.46 -24.98 -7.83
CA ASN A 180 -12.14 -26.29 -7.77
C ASN A 180 -13.14 -26.42 -6.60
N ILE A 181 -13.20 -25.43 -5.69
CA ILE A 181 -14.18 -25.39 -4.60
C ILE A 181 -15.54 -24.94 -5.14
N LYS A 182 -16.51 -25.86 -5.16
CA LYS A 182 -17.86 -25.63 -5.71
C LYS A 182 -18.67 -24.60 -4.90
N ASP A 183 -18.75 -24.79 -3.59
CA ASP A 183 -19.57 -23.98 -2.68
C ASP A 183 -18.73 -22.89 -1.99
N LEU A 184 -17.95 -22.15 -2.78
CA LEU A 184 -17.07 -21.10 -2.27
C LEU A 184 -17.91 -19.89 -1.84
N LYS A 185 -18.01 -19.64 -0.52
CA LYS A 185 -18.61 -18.41 0.04
C LYS A 185 -18.09 -17.17 -0.70
N GLU A 186 -19.00 -16.34 -1.21
CA GLU A 186 -18.67 -15.30 -2.19
C GLU A 186 -17.62 -14.30 -1.65
N ASP A 187 -17.88 -13.61 -0.54
CA ASP A 187 -16.99 -12.55 -0.02
C ASP A 187 -15.56 -13.04 0.25
N ILE A 188 -15.42 -14.09 1.07
CA ILE A 188 -14.12 -14.62 1.47
C ILE A 188 -13.40 -15.32 0.30
N GLY A 189 -14.15 -15.96 -0.59
CA GLY A 189 -13.63 -16.58 -1.79
C GLY A 189 -13.04 -15.56 -2.75
N GLN A 190 -13.75 -14.45 -2.98
CA GLN A 190 -13.26 -13.35 -3.81
C GLN A 190 -12.05 -12.66 -3.18
N PHE A 191 -12.04 -12.44 -1.85
CA PHE A 191 -10.86 -11.91 -1.16
C PHE A 191 -9.63 -12.84 -1.29
N ALA A 192 -9.80 -14.14 -1.05
CA ALA A 192 -8.72 -15.13 -1.19
C ALA A 192 -8.16 -15.17 -2.63
N LYS A 193 -9.04 -15.16 -3.65
CA LYS A 193 -8.65 -15.08 -5.06
C LYS A 193 -7.93 -13.76 -5.40
N GLY A 194 -8.36 -12.63 -4.83
CA GLY A 194 -7.70 -11.33 -5.01
C GLY A 194 -6.28 -11.31 -4.44
N VAL A 195 -6.06 -11.94 -3.28
CA VAL A 195 -4.71 -12.15 -2.72
C VAL A 195 -3.86 -13.02 -3.65
N ILE A 196 -4.41 -14.13 -4.17
CA ILE A 196 -3.69 -15.02 -5.09
C ILE A 196 -3.26 -14.29 -6.38
N LEU A 197 -4.13 -13.48 -6.98
CA LEU A 197 -3.78 -12.68 -8.18
C LEU A 197 -2.67 -11.67 -7.91
N MET A 198 -2.73 -10.96 -6.78
CA MET A 198 -1.67 -10.02 -6.38
C MET A 198 -0.32 -10.73 -6.15
N LEU A 199 -0.33 -11.93 -5.56
CA LEU A 199 0.88 -12.74 -5.39
C LEU A 199 1.39 -13.27 -6.73
N CYS A 200 0.49 -13.62 -7.67
CA CYS A 200 0.85 -13.98 -9.03
C CYS A 200 1.55 -12.83 -9.76
N ASP A 201 0.93 -11.64 -9.81
CA ASP A 201 1.51 -10.43 -10.39
C ASP A 201 2.88 -10.08 -9.78
N LYS A 202 3.03 -10.28 -8.46
CA LYS A 202 4.24 -9.92 -7.72
C LYS A 202 5.38 -10.95 -7.82
N PHE A 203 5.08 -12.25 -7.94
CA PHE A 203 6.08 -13.32 -7.81
C PHE A 203 6.15 -14.30 -9.00
N VAL A 204 5.17 -14.36 -9.89
CA VAL A 204 5.21 -15.25 -11.07
C VAL A 204 5.86 -14.51 -12.23
N THR A 205 7.10 -14.87 -12.54
CA THR A 205 7.92 -14.26 -13.59
C THR A 205 7.60 -14.80 -14.98
N ASN A 206 7.04 -16.00 -15.08
CA ASN A 206 6.64 -16.60 -16.34
C ASN A 206 5.32 -15.98 -16.85
N GLU A 207 5.39 -15.14 -17.88
CA GLU A 207 4.20 -14.48 -18.47
C GLU A 207 3.09 -15.45 -18.90
N SER A 208 3.45 -16.61 -19.47
CA SER A 208 2.45 -17.59 -19.94
C SER A 208 1.71 -18.21 -18.76
N MET A 209 2.44 -18.50 -17.68
CA MET A 209 1.87 -19.02 -16.44
C MET A 209 1.02 -17.97 -15.73
N ASN A 210 1.50 -16.72 -15.67
CA ASN A 210 0.78 -15.59 -15.10
C ASN A 210 -0.56 -15.33 -15.84
N ARG A 211 -0.56 -15.38 -17.18
CA ARG A 211 -1.80 -15.32 -17.99
C ARG A 211 -2.74 -16.49 -17.71
N THR A 212 -2.22 -17.72 -17.61
CA THR A 212 -3.04 -18.90 -17.26
C THR A 212 -3.69 -18.75 -15.89
N ILE A 213 -2.94 -18.33 -14.86
CA ILE A 213 -3.45 -18.04 -13.52
C ILE A 213 -4.52 -16.94 -13.59
N SER A 214 -4.21 -15.83 -14.27
CA SER A 214 -5.11 -14.69 -14.42
C SER A 214 -6.42 -15.07 -15.10
N ASN A 215 -6.40 -15.98 -16.09
CA ASN A 215 -7.62 -16.47 -16.74
C ASN A 215 -8.41 -17.43 -15.84
N LEU A 216 -7.75 -18.36 -15.15
CA LEU A 216 -8.41 -19.34 -14.26
C LEU A 216 -9.11 -18.66 -13.07
N VAL A 217 -8.44 -17.66 -12.46
CA VAL A 217 -9.01 -16.91 -11.34
C VAL A 217 -9.95 -15.80 -11.84
N GLY A 218 -9.51 -15.03 -12.84
CA GLY A 218 -10.18 -13.83 -13.34
C GLY A 218 -11.42 -14.10 -14.21
N GLY A 219 -11.54 -15.29 -14.83
CA GLY A 219 -12.76 -15.73 -15.51
C GLY A 219 -14.01 -15.79 -14.62
N ASN A 220 -13.85 -15.59 -13.31
CA ASN A 220 -14.90 -15.53 -12.29
C ASN A 220 -14.96 -14.16 -11.54
N MET A 221 -14.37 -13.07 -12.09
CA MET A 221 -14.12 -11.82 -11.35
C MET A 221 -14.66 -10.54 -11.99
N LYS A 222 -15.99 -10.38 -11.99
CA LYS A 222 -16.59 -9.05 -12.14
C LYS A 222 -16.20 -8.11 -10.97
N ILE A 223 -16.07 -8.68 -9.77
CA ILE A 223 -15.93 -7.94 -8.50
C ILE A 223 -14.54 -7.31 -8.29
N VAL A 224 -13.45 -7.86 -8.83
CA VAL A 224 -12.12 -7.25 -8.68
C VAL A 224 -11.94 -6.05 -9.61
N GLU A 225 -12.50 -6.10 -10.81
CA GLU A 225 -12.64 -4.92 -11.66
C GLU A 225 -13.54 -3.89 -10.97
N ASP A 226 -14.72 -4.28 -10.45
CA ASP A 226 -15.59 -3.38 -9.69
C ASP A 226 -14.92 -2.82 -8.43
N TYR A 227 -14.02 -3.56 -7.75
CA TYR A 227 -13.30 -3.06 -6.57
C TYR A 227 -12.19 -2.09 -6.97
N ALA A 228 -11.41 -2.39 -8.01
CA ALA A 228 -10.42 -1.47 -8.56
C ALA A 228 -11.08 -0.18 -9.07
N GLN A 229 -12.25 -0.29 -9.71
CA GLN A 229 -13.07 0.84 -10.15
C GLN A 229 -13.66 1.61 -8.96
N ARG A 230 -14.26 0.96 -7.95
CA ARG A 230 -14.78 1.64 -6.75
C ARG A 230 -13.68 2.38 -5.97
N VAL A 231 -12.51 1.77 -5.82
CA VAL A 231 -11.33 2.40 -5.16
C VAL A 231 -10.72 3.50 -6.03
N ALA A 232 -10.90 3.48 -7.35
CA ALA A 232 -10.55 4.59 -8.23
C ALA A 232 -11.58 5.73 -8.13
N GLN A 233 -12.87 5.40 -8.12
CA GLN A 233 -13.99 6.34 -8.05
C GLN A 233 -14.00 7.09 -6.71
N GLN A 234 -13.88 6.40 -5.58
CA GLN A 234 -13.76 7.03 -4.26
C GLN A 234 -12.63 8.07 -4.20
N LYS A 235 -11.48 7.81 -4.85
CA LYS A 235 -10.36 8.77 -4.93
C LYS A 235 -10.60 9.95 -5.89
N VAL A 236 -11.55 9.83 -6.81
CA VAL A 236 -12.02 10.94 -7.65
C VAL A 236 -13.01 11.77 -6.84
N ASP A 237 -13.96 11.13 -6.16
CA ASP A 237 -15.01 11.77 -5.37
C ASP A 237 -14.42 12.53 -4.15
N GLU A 238 -13.47 11.94 -3.42
CA GLU A 238 -12.72 12.60 -2.34
C GLU A 238 -11.98 13.86 -2.82
N LYS A 239 -11.36 13.80 -4.00
CA LYS A 239 -10.66 14.96 -4.60
C LYS A 239 -11.63 16.04 -5.05
N LEU A 240 -12.81 15.65 -5.57
CA LEU A 240 -13.86 16.56 -5.97
C LEU A 240 -14.45 17.27 -4.74
N GLU A 241 -14.73 16.52 -3.66
CA GLU A 241 -15.13 17.09 -2.38
C GLU A 241 -14.11 18.09 -1.82
N GLU A 242 -12.81 17.75 -1.81
CA GLU A 242 -11.77 18.67 -1.33
C GLU A 242 -11.66 19.94 -2.19
N LYS A 243 -11.85 19.82 -3.51
CA LYS A 243 -11.89 20.96 -4.42
C LYS A 243 -13.11 21.84 -4.11
N ASN A 244 -14.29 21.25 -4.00
CA ASN A 244 -15.55 21.97 -3.76
C ASN A 244 -15.53 22.68 -2.39
N LYS A 245 -15.00 22.03 -1.33
CA LYS A 245 -14.75 22.64 -0.02
C LYS A 245 -13.92 23.93 -0.10
N LYS A 246 -12.84 23.95 -0.91
CA LYS A 246 -12.00 25.14 -1.12
C LYS A 246 -12.73 26.24 -1.88
N VAL A 247 -13.57 25.89 -2.85
CA VAL A 247 -14.38 26.88 -3.60
C VAL A 247 -15.46 27.50 -2.71
N ILE A 248 -16.19 26.69 -1.94
CA ILE A 248 -17.20 27.13 -0.96
C ILE A 248 -16.63 28.16 0.00
N ILE A 249 -15.50 27.87 0.65
CA ILE A 249 -14.83 28.78 1.59
C ILE A 249 -14.41 30.09 0.90
N ASN A 250 -13.96 30.03 -0.35
CA ASN A 250 -13.52 31.22 -1.10
C ASN A 250 -14.69 32.08 -1.60
N LEU A 251 -15.85 31.50 -1.90
CA LEU A 251 -17.05 32.25 -2.27
C LEU A 251 -17.67 32.90 -1.01
N ASN A 252 -17.77 32.18 0.10
CA ASN A 252 -18.23 32.75 1.38
C ASN A 252 -17.37 33.95 1.81
N LYS A 253 -16.03 33.85 1.67
CA LYS A 253 -15.10 34.98 1.91
C LYS A 253 -15.27 36.17 0.96
N LYS A 254 -15.97 36.01 -0.16
CA LYS A 254 -16.33 37.08 -1.10
C LYS A 254 -17.73 37.67 -0.85
N GLY A 255 -18.46 37.14 0.15
CA GLY A 255 -19.79 37.62 0.51
C GLY A 255 -20.95 37.03 -0.30
N PHE A 256 -20.75 35.87 -0.92
CA PHE A 256 -21.87 35.09 -1.50
C PHE A 256 -22.62 34.34 -0.41
N GLU A 257 -23.95 34.28 -0.52
CA GLU A 257 -24.79 33.56 0.44
C GLU A 257 -24.74 32.04 0.22
N ALA A 258 -25.05 31.25 1.25
CA ALA A 258 -24.91 29.79 1.20
C ALA A 258 -25.72 29.14 0.06
N GLU A 259 -26.87 29.72 -0.29
CA GLU A 259 -27.76 29.29 -1.38
C GLU A 259 -27.12 29.53 -2.76
N GLU A 260 -26.55 30.72 -2.98
CA GLU A 260 -25.81 31.06 -4.21
C GLU A 260 -24.54 30.18 -4.37
N ILE A 261 -23.89 29.85 -3.25
CA ILE A 261 -22.72 28.96 -3.23
C ILE A 261 -23.11 27.52 -3.59
N ALA A 262 -24.23 27.03 -3.08
CA ALA A 262 -24.74 25.70 -3.38
C ALA A 262 -25.02 25.53 -4.88
N GLU A 263 -25.70 26.52 -5.49
CA GLU A 263 -25.96 26.57 -6.93
C GLU A 263 -24.66 26.71 -7.75
N THR A 264 -23.76 27.62 -7.35
CA THR A 264 -22.49 27.87 -8.08
C THR A 264 -21.52 26.68 -8.08
N VAL A 265 -21.55 25.86 -7.02
CA VAL A 265 -20.63 24.71 -6.84
C VAL A 265 -21.30 23.37 -7.20
N ASP A 266 -22.60 23.38 -7.54
CA ASP A 266 -23.44 22.21 -7.85
C ASP A 266 -23.39 21.15 -6.72
N VAL A 267 -23.73 21.58 -5.51
CA VAL A 267 -23.73 20.77 -4.28
C VAL A 267 -24.93 21.12 -3.40
N SER A 268 -25.31 20.23 -2.46
CA SER A 268 -26.42 20.51 -1.56
C SER A 268 -26.12 21.65 -0.58
N ILE A 269 -27.16 22.42 -0.24
CA ILE A 269 -27.12 23.45 0.80
C ILE A 269 -26.59 22.92 2.14
N ASP A 270 -26.96 21.69 2.50
CA ASP A 270 -26.48 21.00 3.71
C ASP A 270 -24.97 20.76 3.68
N PHE A 271 -24.40 20.42 2.51
CA PHE A 271 -22.96 20.27 2.35
C PHE A 271 -22.24 21.61 2.49
N VAL A 272 -22.77 22.69 1.89
CA VAL A 272 -22.25 24.05 2.07
C VAL A 272 -22.26 24.45 3.54
N ASN A 273 -23.41 24.34 4.21
CA ASN A 273 -23.56 24.68 5.63
C ASN A 273 -22.62 23.86 6.53
N LYS A 274 -22.48 22.55 6.27
CA LYS A 274 -21.54 21.68 7.01
C LYS A 274 -20.07 22.03 6.80
N VAL A 275 -19.73 22.62 5.65
CA VAL A 275 -18.37 23.10 5.34
C VAL A 275 -18.09 24.46 5.97
N LEU A 276 -19.10 25.34 6.05
CA LEU A 276 -18.98 26.68 6.65
C LEU A 276 -19.13 26.69 8.18
N ALA A 277 -19.67 25.62 8.78
CA ALA A 277 -19.79 25.44 10.23
C ALA A 277 -18.50 24.95 10.94
N LYS A 278 -17.34 25.03 10.27
CA LYS A 278 -16.02 24.64 10.79
C LYS A 278 -15.02 25.80 10.76
#